data_AF-A0A257ZH26-F1
#
_entry.id   AF-A0A257ZH26-F1
#
_cell.length_a   1.000
_cell.length_b   1.000
_cell.length_c   1.000
_cell.angle_alpha   90.00
_cell.angle_beta   90.00
_cell.angle_gamma   90.00
#
_symmetry.space_group_name_H-M   'P 1'
#
loop_
_entity.id
_entity.type
_entity.pdbx_description
1 polymer ?
#
loop_
_entity_poly.entity_id
_entity_poly.type
_entity_poly.pdbx_seq_one_letter_code
_entity_poly.pdbx_strand_id
1 'polypeptide(L)' 'GDPTGFAVKLFLPLWLIAALVNLWVGVNRAGYTLLQEMPFFSLVFGLPAAFALLLFLRFR' A
#
# COMPACT_ATOMS: atom_id res chain seq x y z
N GLY A 1 -10.46 -22.66 -6.90
CA GLY A 1 -9.46 -21.58 -7.02
C GLY A 1 -9.20 -21.01 -5.66
N ASP A 2 -8.03 -20.43 -5.42
CA ASP A 2 -7.69 -19.74 -4.15
C ASP A 2 -8.17 -18.27 -4.26
N PRO A 3 -9.39 -17.94 -3.77
CA PRO A 3 -9.94 -16.60 -3.90
C PRO A 3 -9.11 -15.57 -3.12
N THR A 4 -8.52 -15.99 -1.99
CA THR A 4 -7.67 -15.14 -1.15
C THR A 4 -6.39 -14.80 -1.88
N GLY A 5 -5.71 -15.79 -2.46
CA GLY A 5 -4.50 -15.57 -3.24
C GLY A 5 -4.72 -14.71 -4.48
N PHE A 6 -5.87 -14.83 -5.15
CA PHE A 6 -6.24 -13.91 -6.23
C PHE A 6 -6.46 -12.48 -5.72
N ALA A 7 -7.21 -12.32 -4.63
CA ALA A 7 -7.50 -11.01 -4.03
C ALA A 7 -6.21 -10.29 -3.62
N VAL A 8 -5.26 -10.96 -2.96
CA VAL A 8 -4.00 -10.35 -2.53
C VAL A 8 -3.11 -9.95 -3.71
N LYS A 9 -3.03 -10.78 -4.75
CA LYS A 9 -2.26 -10.48 -5.97
C LYS A 9 -2.78 -9.25 -6.71
N LEU A 10 -4.08 -8.97 -6.62
CA LEU A 10 -4.69 -7.79 -7.24
C LEU A 10 -4.63 -6.56 -6.32
N PHE A 11 -4.91 -6.76 -5.04
CA PHE A 11 -4.94 -5.71 -4.03
C PHE A 11 -3.58 -5.03 -3.85
N LEU A 12 -2.51 -5.81 -3.65
CA LEU A 12 -1.17 -5.25 -3.39
C LEU A 12 -0.67 -4.27 -4.46
N PRO A 13 -0.66 -4.61 -5.77
CA PRO A 13 -0.19 -3.68 -6.79
C PRO A 13 -1.11 -2.47 -6.96
N LEU A 14 -2.43 -2.66 -6.92
CA LEU A 14 -3.38 -1.54 -7.04
C LEU A 14 -3.23 -0.56 -5.87
N TRP A 15 -3.10 -1.08 -4.65
CA TRP A 15 -2.94 -0.25 -3.46
C TRP A 15 -1.58 0.43 -3.40
N LEU A 16 -0.52 -0.24 -3.86
CA LEU A 16 0.79 0.39 -4.00
C LEU A 16 0.73 1.60 -4.95
N ILE A 17 0.07 1.47 -6.11
CA ILE A 17 -0.11 2.58 -7.05
C ILE A 17 -0.86 3.73 -6.38
N ALA A 18 -1.96 3.44 -5.69
CA ALA A 18 -2.74 4.45 -4.98
C ALA A 18 -1.91 5.17 -3.90
N ALA A 19 -1.11 4.43 -3.13
CA ALA A 19 -0.23 5.01 -2.11
C ALA A 19 0.90 5.85 -2.71
N LEU A 20 1.47 5.44 -3.86
CA LEU A 20 2.46 6.24 -4.59
C LEU A 20 1.85 7.53 -5.15
N VAL A 21 0.62 7.48 -5.64
CA VAL A 21 -0.13 8.69 -6.05
C VAL A 21 -0.36 9.60 -4.84
N ASN A 22 -0.73 9.05 -3.69
CA ASN A 22 -0.92 9.81 -2.46
C ASN A 22 0.38 10.51 -2.01
N LEU A 23 1.50 9.80 -2.00
CA LEU A 23 2.84 10.35 -1.75
C LEU A 23 3.20 11.46 -2.76
N TRP A 24 2.97 11.21 -4.05
CA TRP A 24 3.24 12.19 -5.10
C TRP A 24 2.42 13.47 -4.91
N VAL A 25 1.15 13.36 -4.52
CA VAL A 25 0.30 14.51 -4.19
C VAL A 25 0.85 15.26 -2.97
N GLY A 26 1.21 14.57 -1.89
CA GLY A 26 1.81 15.20 -0.71
C GLY A 26 3.06 16.02 -1.05
N VAL A 27 3.94 15.47 -1.88
CA VAL A 27 5.17 16.16 -2.29
C VAL A 27 4.90 17.31 -3.27
N ASN A 28 4.14 17.06 -4.35
CA ASN A 28 4.03 18.02 -5.46
C ASN A 28 2.91 19.04 -5.29
N ARG A 29 1.89 18.75 -4.47
CA ARG A 29 0.73 19.63 -4.27
C ARG A 29 0.72 20.28 -2.89
N ALA A 30 1.09 19.56 -1.84
CA ALA A 30 1.18 20.12 -0.49
C ALA A 30 2.56 20.72 -0.17
N GLY A 31 3.59 20.39 -0.97
CA GLY A 31 4.93 20.95 -0.83
C GLY A 31 5.77 20.31 0.27
N TYR A 32 5.36 19.14 0.78
CA TYR A 32 6.15 18.39 1.74
C TYR A 32 7.35 17.71 1.06
N THR A 33 8.41 17.48 1.82
CA THR A 33 9.55 16.70 1.34
C THR A 33 9.20 15.21 1.32
N LEU A 34 9.90 14.43 0.49
CA LEU A 34 9.77 12.97 0.48
C LEU A 34 9.95 12.35 1.88
N LEU A 35 10.91 12.85 2.66
CA LEU A 35 11.19 12.33 4.00
C LEU A 35 10.05 12.60 4.99
N GLN A 36 9.36 13.74 4.87
CA GLN A 36 8.19 14.05 5.68
C GLN A 36 7.01 13.12 5.35
N GLU A 37 6.85 12.76 4.08
CA GLU A 37 5.77 11.88 3.63
C GLU A 37 6.07 10.39 3.80
N MET A 38 7.34 9.98 3.92
CA MET A 38 7.72 8.58 4.07
C MET A 38 7.00 7.84 5.22
N PRO A 39 6.88 8.39 6.45
CA PRO A 39 6.13 7.75 7.52
C PRO A 39 4.65 7.56 7.18
N PHE A 40 4.03 8.54 6.50
CA PHE A 40 2.64 8.45 6.06
C PHE A 40 2.47 7.40 4.96
N PHE A 41 3.36 7.38 3.97
CA PHE A 41 3.39 6.33 2.96
C PHE A 41 3.55 4.95 3.59
N SER A 42 4.46 4.79 4.57
CA SER A 42 4.63 3.53 5.31
C SER A 42 3.36 3.10 6.05
N LEU A 43 2.58 4.02 6.59
CA LEU A 43 1.30 3.70 7.21
C LEU A 43 0.22 3.37 6.16
N VAL A 44 0.09 4.19 5.12
CA VAL A 44 -0.92 4.06 4.06
C VAL A 44 -0.73 2.79 3.24
N PHE A 45 0.51 2.44 2.87
CA PHE A 45 0.81 1.22 2.13
C PHE A 45 1.17 0.06 3.05
N GLY A 46 2.07 0.28 4.02
CA GLY A 46 2.66 -0.80 4.81
C GLY A 46 1.64 -1.49 5.71
N LEU A 47 0.71 -0.76 6.32
CA LEU A 47 -0.31 -1.39 7.18
C LEU A 47 -1.26 -2.28 6.35
N PRO A 48 -1.90 -1.82 5.26
CA PRO A 48 -2.73 -2.69 4.44
C PRO A 48 -1.96 -3.82 3.75
N ALA A 49 -0.72 -3.57 3.32
CA ALA A 49 0.13 -4.59 2.72
C ALA A 49 0.48 -5.70 3.72
N ALA A 50 0.81 -5.33 4.97
CA ALA A 50 1.05 -6.29 6.04
C ALA A 50 -0.19 -7.14 6.31
N PHE A 51 -1.38 -6.53 6.42
CA PHE A 51 -2.63 -7.28 6.57
C PHE A 51 -2.90 -8.22 5.40
N ALA A 52 -2.73 -7.77 4.16
CA ALA A 52 -2.93 -8.60 2.97
C ALA A 52 -1.96 -9.80 2.96
N LEU A 53 -0.69 -9.58 3.30
CA LEU A 53 0.30 -10.65 3.42
C LEU A 53 -0.04 -11.63 4.55
N LEU A 54 -0.46 -11.14 5.72
CA LEU A 54 -0.88 -11.99 6.83
C LEU A 54 -2.08 -12.87 6.45
N LEU A 55 -3.09 -12.31 5.79
CA LEU A 55 -4.24 -13.08 5.29
C LEU A 55 -3.80 -14.11 4.25
N PHE A 56 -2.93 -13.73 3.32
CA PHE A 56 -2.40 -14.64 2.32
C PHE A 56 -1.64 -15.81 2.94
N LEU A 57 -0.80 -15.56 3.95
CA LEU A 57 -0.04 -16.60 4.64
C LEU A 57 -0.92 -17.48 5.52
N ARG A 58 -2.00 -16.93 6.09
CA ARG A 58 -2.90 -17.67 6.99
C ARG A 58 -3.86 -18.60 6.25
N PHE A 59 -4.29 -18.21 5.06
CA PHE A 59 -5.33 -18.90 4.29
C PHE A 59 -4.83 -19.56 3.00
N ARG A 60 -3.51 -19.52 2.74
CA ARG A 60 -2.84 -20.45 1.83
C ARG A 60 -2.65 -21.81 2.48
#